data_AF-A0A2V6HDW1-F1
#
_entry.id   AF-A0A2V6HDW1-F1
#
_cell.length_a   1.000
_cell.length_b   1.000
_cell.length_c   1.000
_cell.angle_alpha   90.00
_cell.angle_beta   90.00
_cell.angle_gamma   90.00
#
_symmetry.space_group_name_H-M   'P 1'
#
loop_
_entity.id
_entity.type
_entity.pdbx_description
1 polymer ?
#
loop_
_entity_poly.entity_id
_entity_poly.type
_entity_poly.pdbx_seq_one_letter_code
_entity_poly.pdbx_strand_id
1 'polypeptide(L)'
;MRRSTSYRLLRRPTTQAPLPKYSLPRYVDPSPSAAHRKLPREEEADLALKNTKFAPGTRQTLIALFLLTIVAVPLVQLVGEFRAAGSISRLPMVSIFKSLPWLPHSEDLKRVERTLENESLVSQWLLPRVQYLLTVLLGAGNEQVYLGHDPWLFYRADVDHVIGPPFLDPVRMKHRLQASGVQPDPIKAIADFRSQLAARGIDLVVLPVSVKPSTEGEMLAVSNANRTEASDALPNPSFNEFKARLEREKVRLFDPAPFLMERGRNGHRYLETDTHWRPETMEVVAE
;
A
#
# COMPACT_ATOMS: atom_id res chain seq x y z
N MET A 1 -6.99 -25.72 73.67
CA MET A 1 -6.75 -25.66 72.21
C MET A 1 -6.70 -24.21 71.74
N ARG A 2 -5.50 -23.61 71.65
CA ARG A 2 -5.27 -22.30 71.01
C ARG A 2 -4.47 -22.56 69.74
N ARG A 3 -5.07 -22.36 68.56
CA ARG A 3 -4.34 -22.38 67.29
C ARG A 3 -3.93 -20.95 66.95
N SER A 4 -2.62 -20.71 66.97
CA SER A 4 -1.97 -19.51 66.46
C SER A 4 -1.88 -19.61 64.94
N THR A 5 -2.44 -18.64 64.21
CA THR A 5 -2.32 -18.54 62.76
C THR A 5 -1.32 -17.44 62.43
N SER A 6 -0.09 -17.84 62.13
CA SER A 6 0.97 -16.93 61.71
C SER A 6 0.68 -16.38 60.32
N TYR A 7 0.50 -15.06 60.20
CA TYR A 7 0.49 -14.37 58.92
C TYR A 7 1.90 -14.39 58.31
N ARG A 8 2.08 -15.16 57.23
CA ARG A 8 3.29 -15.16 56.41
C ARG A 8 3.24 -13.95 55.48
N LEU A 9 4.00 -12.91 55.81
CA LEU A 9 4.21 -11.75 54.93
C LEU A 9 4.82 -12.21 53.59
N LEU A 10 4.04 -12.10 52.52
CA LEU A 10 4.53 -12.29 51.15
C LEU A 10 5.47 -11.12 50.81
N ARG A 11 6.78 -11.41 50.72
CA ARG A 11 7.76 -10.47 50.17
C ARG A 11 7.38 -10.14 48.72
N ARG A 12 7.22 -8.85 48.40
CA ARG A 12 7.21 -8.37 47.01
C ARG A 12 8.58 -8.67 46.38
N PRO A 13 8.66 -9.33 45.21
CA PRO A 13 9.90 -9.37 44.46
C PRO A 13 10.13 -7.98 43.84
N THR A 14 11.09 -7.24 44.40
CA THR A 14 11.71 -6.09 43.74
C THR A 14 12.65 -6.60 42.66
N THR A 15 12.11 -6.87 41.49
CA THR A 15 12.90 -6.97 40.25
C THR A 15 12.31 -5.97 39.27
N GLN A 16 12.84 -4.74 39.31
CA GLN A 16 12.68 -3.79 38.23
C GLN A 16 13.33 -4.42 36.99
N ALA A 17 12.56 -4.63 35.93
CA ALA A 17 13.08 -5.15 34.68
C ALA A 17 14.15 -4.18 34.13
N PRO A 18 15.27 -4.68 33.59
CA PRO A 18 16.32 -3.82 33.07
C PRO A 18 15.79 -2.96 31.91
N LEU A 19 16.20 -1.69 31.88
CA LEU A 19 15.83 -0.76 30.81
C LEU A 19 16.32 -1.30 29.45
N PRO A 20 15.52 -1.16 28.37
CA PRO A 20 15.90 -1.63 27.06
C PRO A 20 17.15 -0.91 26.55
N LYS A 21 18.08 -1.68 25.98
CA LYS A 21 19.36 -1.19 25.47
C LYS A 21 19.22 -0.31 24.22
N TYR A 22 18.07 -0.36 23.56
CA TYR A 22 17.74 0.35 22.32
C TYR A 22 16.35 0.97 22.42
N SER A 23 16.12 2.07 21.70
CA SER A 23 14.84 2.79 21.69
C SER A 23 13.71 2.05 20.95
N LEU A 24 14.04 1.07 20.11
CA LEU A 24 13.08 0.26 19.36
C LEU A 24 13.54 -1.22 19.34
N PRO A 25 12.62 -2.19 19.49
CA PRO A 25 12.94 -3.62 19.36
C PRO A 25 13.35 -3.98 17.93
N ARG A 26 14.36 -4.85 17.76
CA ARG A 26 14.77 -5.36 16.46
C ARG A 26 13.85 -6.51 16.04
N TYR A 27 13.53 -6.58 14.75
CA TYR A 27 12.63 -7.59 14.17
C TYR A 27 13.12 -9.06 14.31
N VAL A 28 14.38 -9.27 14.69
CA VAL A 28 15.01 -10.61 14.83
C VAL A 28 14.86 -11.19 16.25
N ASP A 29 14.42 -10.39 17.23
CA ASP A 29 14.23 -10.89 18.59
C ASP A 29 12.93 -11.72 18.68
N PRO A 30 12.93 -12.89 19.33
CA PRO A 30 11.71 -13.68 19.53
C PRO A 30 10.68 -12.82 20.27
N SER A 31 9.50 -12.63 19.68
CA SER A 31 8.37 -11.95 20.31
C SER A 31 8.13 -12.57 21.69
N PRO A 32 8.31 -11.82 22.80
CA PRO A 32 8.07 -12.35 24.13
C PRO A 32 6.56 -12.56 24.30
N SER A 33 6.10 -13.77 24.03
CA SER A 33 4.76 -14.20 24.40
C SER A 33 4.68 -14.36 25.92
N ALA A 34 3.58 -13.86 26.47
CA ALA A 34 3.11 -13.95 27.85
C ALA A 34 3.66 -12.88 28.82
N ALA A 35 2.75 -11.99 29.25
CA ALA A 35 2.80 -11.14 30.44
C ALA A 35 3.33 -9.69 30.36
N HIS A 36 3.43 -9.06 29.19
CA HIS A 36 3.46 -7.58 29.14
C HIS A 36 2.05 -7.02 28.90
N ARG A 37 1.56 -6.26 29.88
CA ARG A 37 0.39 -5.37 29.73
C ARG A 37 0.67 -4.49 28.51
N LYS A 38 -0.03 -4.73 27.39
CA LYS A 38 0.05 -3.87 26.20
C LYS A 38 -0.35 -2.46 26.63
N LEU A 39 0.60 -1.54 26.64
CA LEU A 39 0.29 -0.14 26.88
C LEU A 39 -0.52 0.36 25.66
N PRO A 40 -1.49 1.27 25.83
CA PRO A 40 -2.10 1.95 24.71
C PRO A 40 -1.00 2.58 23.84
N ARG A 41 -1.16 2.55 22.51
CA ARG A 41 -0.16 3.09 21.56
C ARG A 41 0.27 4.52 21.89
N GLU A 42 -0.66 5.32 22.42
CA GLU A 42 -0.39 6.69 22.86
C GLU A 42 0.58 6.73 24.04
N GLU A 43 0.41 5.88 25.05
CA GLU A 43 1.33 5.80 26.19
C GLU A 43 2.71 5.27 25.77
N GLU A 44 2.77 4.33 24.83
CA GLU A 44 4.05 3.85 24.27
C GLU A 44 4.80 4.96 23.51
N ALA A 45 4.08 5.74 22.70
CA ALA A 45 4.65 6.88 21.98
C ALA A 45 5.11 7.98 22.95
N ASP A 46 4.31 8.27 23.98
CA ASP A 46 4.60 9.30 24.96
C ASP A 46 5.84 8.94 25.82
N LEU A 47 5.99 7.66 26.17
CA LEU A 47 7.18 7.13 26.82
C LEU A 47 8.42 7.15 25.92
N ALA A 48 8.25 6.86 24.61
CA ALA A 48 9.33 6.92 23.65
C ALA A 48 9.81 8.36 23.44
N LEU A 49 8.90 9.31 23.28
CA LEU A 49 9.21 10.74 23.12
C LEU A 49 9.95 11.29 24.34
N LYS A 50 9.48 10.98 25.55
CA LYS A 50 10.11 11.44 26.81
C LYS A 50 11.51 10.85 27.05
N ASN A 51 11.82 9.70 26.46
CA ASN A 51 13.10 9.00 26.66
C ASN A 51 14.02 8.95 25.43
N THR A 52 13.69 9.69 24.36
CA THR A 52 14.54 9.71 23.17
C THR A 52 15.85 10.46 23.47
N LYS A 53 16.97 9.72 23.45
CA LYS A 53 18.32 10.28 23.62
C LYS A 53 18.92 10.60 22.24
N PHE A 54 19.26 11.87 22.02
CA PHE A 54 19.99 12.31 20.83
C PHE A 54 21.48 12.49 21.16
N ALA A 55 22.35 12.19 20.20
CA ALA A 55 23.74 12.61 20.30
C ALA A 55 23.85 14.15 20.23
N PRO A 56 24.88 14.77 20.84
CA PRO A 56 25.08 16.21 20.81
C PRO A 56 25.04 16.74 19.37
N GLY A 57 24.35 17.86 19.13
CA GLY A 57 24.21 18.47 17.81
C GLY A 57 23.18 17.80 16.88
N THR A 58 22.91 16.49 17.01
CA THR A 58 22.01 15.76 16.08
C THR A 58 20.58 16.33 16.07
N ARG A 59 20.05 16.68 17.25
CA ARG A 59 18.73 17.30 17.36
C ARG A 59 18.66 18.63 16.61
N GLN A 60 19.70 19.46 16.74
CA GLN A 60 19.75 20.77 16.07
C GLN A 60 19.89 20.60 14.55
N THR A 61 20.71 19.64 14.11
CA THR A 61 20.85 19.32 12.69
C THR A 61 19.54 18.82 12.08
N LEU A 62 18.81 17.93 12.76
CA LEU A 62 17.51 17.44 12.28
C LEU A 62 16.46 18.55 12.23
N ILE A 63 16.42 19.43 13.23
CA ILE A 63 15.54 20.61 13.23
C ILE A 63 15.91 21.54 12.07
N ALA A 64 17.20 21.83 11.89
CA ALA A 64 17.67 22.70 10.81
C ALA A 64 17.35 22.11 9.43
N LEU A 65 17.54 20.80 9.24
CA LEU A 65 17.20 20.10 8.00
C LEU A 65 15.69 20.14 7.72
N PHE A 66 14.87 19.90 8.75
CA PHE A 66 13.41 19.97 8.64
C PHE A 66 12.89 21.38 8.33
N LEU A 67 13.48 22.40 8.96
CA LEU A 67 13.15 23.79 8.64
C LEU A 67 13.63 24.17 7.23
N LEU A 68 14.80 23.69 6.82
CA LEU A 68 15.32 23.88 5.47
C LEU A 68 14.36 23.29 4.43
N THR A 69 13.82 22.08 4.65
CA THR A 69 12.89 21.46 3.70
C THR A 69 11.56 22.22 3.61
N ILE A 70 11.03 22.70 4.74
CA ILE A 70 9.82 23.54 4.76
C ILE A 70 10.02 24.84 3.98
N VAL A 71 11.20 25.48 4.11
CA VAL A 71 11.48 26.78 3.51
C VAL A 71 11.97 26.66 2.06
N ALA A 72 12.60 25.56 1.67
CA ALA A 72 13.20 25.40 0.34
C ALA A 72 12.17 25.46 -0.78
N VAL A 73 11.02 24.80 -0.63
CA VAL A 73 9.95 24.77 -1.65
C VAL A 73 9.42 26.18 -1.97
N PRO A 74 8.92 26.97 -0.99
CA PRO A 74 8.43 28.32 -1.26
C PRO A 74 9.54 29.26 -1.73
N LEU A 75 10.79 29.07 -1.30
CA LEU A 75 11.92 29.88 -1.75
C LEU A 75 12.24 29.65 -3.23
N VAL A 76 12.26 28.39 -3.67
CA VAL A 76 12.48 28.04 -5.09
C VAL A 76 11.33 28.57 -5.95
N GLN A 77 10.09 28.45 -5.49
CA GLN A 77 8.92 28.99 -6.18
C GLN A 77 8.99 30.52 -6.29
N LEU A 78 9.35 31.22 -5.21
CA LEU A 78 9.55 32.67 -5.19
C LEU A 78 10.62 33.13 -6.19
N VAL A 79 11.77 32.44 -6.23
CA VAL A 79 12.87 32.77 -7.15
C VAL A 79 12.48 32.50 -8.61
N GLY A 80 11.77 31.39 -8.88
CA GLY A 80 11.29 31.05 -10.21
C GLY A 80 10.27 32.06 -10.75
N GLU A 81 9.25 32.38 -9.94
CA GLU A 81 8.23 33.36 -10.29
C GLU A 81 8.81 34.77 -10.41
N PHE A 82 9.77 35.17 -9.56
CA PHE A 82 10.44 36.47 -9.67
C PHE A 82 11.28 36.58 -10.95
N ARG A 83 11.96 35.50 -11.37
CA ARG A 83 12.70 35.46 -12.65
C ARG A 83 11.78 35.53 -13.86
N ALA A 84 10.57 34.96 -13.78
CA ALA A 84 9.60 34.98 -14.87
C ALA A 84 8.80 36.29 -14.97
N ALA A 85 8.44 36.92 -13.83
CA ALA A 85 7.54 38.07 -13.77
C ALA A 85 8.23 39.41 -13.48
N GLY A 86 9.48 39.42 -13.00
CA GLY A 86 10.28 40.62 -12.74
C GLY A 86 9.78 41.54 -11.62
N SER A 87 8.68 41.21 -10.93
CA SER A 87 8.09 42.04 -9.87
C SER A 87 7.35 41.20 -8.82
N ILE A 88 7.60 41.49 -7.54
CA ILE A 88 7.02 40.79 -6.37
C ILE A 88 5.48 40.94 -6.30
N SER A 89 4.92 42.00 -6.89
CA SER A 89 3.49 42.32 -6.81
C SER A 89 2.61 41.44 -7.73
N ARG A 90 3.20 40.68 -8.66
CA ARG A 90 2.49 39.83 -9.64
C ARG A 90 2.66 38.34 -9.38
N LEU A 91 3.21 37.97 -8.23
CA LEU A 91 3.47 36.57 -7.86
C LEU A 91 2.14 35.87 -7.52
N PRO A 92 1.76 34.79 -8.24
CA PRO A 92 0.55 34.01 -7.97
C PRO A 92 0.41 33.62 -6.49
N MET A 93 1.50 33.16 -5.86
CA MET A 93 1.53 32.83 -4.42
C MET A 93 1.02 33.96 -3.52
N VAL A 94 1.49 35.19 -3.72
CA VAL A 94 1.11 36.34 -2.87
C VAL A 94 -0.35 36.73 -3.10
N SER A 95 -0.86 36.55 -4.31
CA SER A 95 -2.26 36.82 -4.63
C SER A 95 -3.23 35.81 -4.00
N ILE A 96 -2.82 34.54 -3.93
CA ILE A 96 -3.60 33.45 -3.31
C ILE A 96 -3.77 33.72 -1.81
N PHE A 97 -2.70 34.07 -1.09
CA PHE A 97 -2.79 34.38 0.34
C PHE A 97 -3.55 35.68 0.65
N LYS A 98 -3.56 36.67 -0.25
CA LYS A 98 -4.37 37.89 -0.11
C LYS A 98 -5.87 37.64 -0.29
N SER A 99 -6.25 36.57 -1.00
CA SER A 99 -7.65 36.20 -1.22
C SER A 99 -8.27 35.45 -0.03
N LEU A 100 -7.45 35.07 0.96
CA LEU A 100 -7.90 34.29 2.10
C LEU A 100 -8.48 35.21 3.19
N PRO A 101 -9.74 34.99 3.64
CA PRO A 101 -10.29 35.72 4.77
C PRO A 101 -9.53 35.36 6.05
N TRP A 102 -9.58 36.24 7.04
CA TRP A 102 -8.90 36.08 8.33
C TRP A 102 -9.35 34.83 9.12
N LEU A 103 -10.52 34.29 8.80
CA LEU A 103 -11.05 32.99 9.27
C LEU A 103 -11.42 32.14 8.05
N PRO A 104 -10.49 31.33 7.51
CA PRO A 104 -10.76 30.51 6.35
C PRO A 104 -11.67 29.32 6.68
N HIS A 105 -12.63 29.04 5.80
CA HIS A 105 -13.43 27.81 5.87
C HIS A 105 -12.66 26.64 5.22
N SER A 106 -13.04 25.40 5.52
CA SER A 106 -12.36 24.21 4.99
C SER A 106 -12.37 24.13 3.46
N GLU A 107 -13.36 24.72 2.81
CA GLU A 107 -13.48 24.80 1.35
C GLU A 107 -12.49 25.79 0.74
N ASP A 108 -12.19 26.90 1.43
CA ASP A 108 -11.21 27.90 1.01
C ASP A 108 -9.79 27.31 1.09
N LEU A 109 -9.50 26.57 2.16
CA LEU A 109 -8.22 25.86 2.34
C LEU A 109 -8.01 24.80 1.25
N LYS A 110 -9.04 24.00 0.95
CA LYS A 110 -8.98 23.00 -0.14
C LYS A 110 -8.80 23.63 -1.52
N ARG A 111 -9.37 24.81 -1.76
CA ARG A 111 -9.19 25.55 -3.02
C ARG A 111 -7.76 26.04 -3.16
N VAL A 112 -7.20 26.62 -2.09
CA VAL A 112 -5.81 27.07 -2.06
C VAL A 112 -4.86 25.90 -2.24
N GLU A 113 -5.09 24.78 -1.55
CA GLU A 113 -4.32 23.54 -1.68
C GLU A 113 -4.31 23.02 -3.12
N ARG A 114 -5.48 22.85 -3.75
CA ARG A 114 -5.56 22.41 -5.16
C ARG A 114 -4.89 23.35 -6.14
N THR A 115 -4.99 24.66 -5.90
CA THR A 115 -4.35 25.67 -6.77
C THR A 115 -2.84 25.61 -6.63
N LEU A 116 -2.33 25.47 -5.41
CA LEU A 116 -0.91 25.28 -5.14
C LEU A 116 -0.41 23.96 -5.73
N GLU A 117 -1.15 22.86 -5.63
CA GLU A 117 -0.77 21.57 -6.24
C GLU A 117 -0.71 21.64 -7.77
N ASN A 118 -1.71 22.26 -8.40
CA ASN A 118 -1.81 22.32 -9.86
C ASN A 118 -0.85 23.33 -10.49
N GLU A 119 -0.59 24.46 -9.84
CA GLU A 119 0.27 25.55 -10.35
C GLU A 119 1.70 25.51 -9.80
N SER A 120 2.04 24.57 -8.90
CA SER A 120 3.39 24.47 -8.35
C SER A 120 4.40 24.04 -9.41
N LEU A 121 5.16 25.04 -9.88
CA LEU A 121 6.35 24.87 -10.72
C LEU A 121 7.37 23.90 -10.08
N VAL A 122 7.39 23.80 -8.75
CA VAL A 122 8.25 22.86 -8.02
C VAL A 122 7.74 21.43 -8.22
N SER A 123 6.43 21.18 -8.09
CA SER A 123 5.85 19.86 -8.39
C SER A 123 6.10 19.48 -9.85
N GLN A 124 5.84 20.38 -10.79
CA GLN A 124 6.02 20.11 -12.22
C GLN A 124 7.49 19.92 -12.63
N TRP A 125 8.45 20.55 -11.93
CA TRP A 125 9.88 20.46 -12.27
C TRP A 125 10.64 19.38 -11.47
N LEU A 126 10.35 19.24 -10.18
CA LEU A 126 11.05 18.35 -9.25
C LEU A 126 10.51 16.92 -9.35
N LEU A 127 9.20 16.75 -9.47
CA LEU A 127 8.54 15.44 -9.43
C LEU A 127 8.99 14.52 -10.58
N PRO A 128 9.05 14.98 -11.86
CA PRO A 128 9.58 14.15 -12.95
C PRO A 128 11.05 13.79 -12.78
N ARG A 129 11.85 14.68 -12.16
CA ARG A 129 13.30 14.49 -11.98
C ARG A 129 13.62 13.56 -10.83
N VAL A 130 12.92 13.71 -9.69
CA VAL A 130 13.03 12.81 -8.56
C VAL A 130 12.47 11.45 -8.95
N GLN A 131 11.35 11.40 -9.67
CA GLN A 131 10.81 10.15 -10.22
C GLN A 131 11.82 9.51 -11.17
N TYR A 132 12.44 10.24 -12.09
CA TYR A 132 13.50 9.70 -12.96
C TYR A 132 14.70 9.17 -12.16
N LEU A 133 15.19 9.92 -11.16
CA LEU A 133 16.31 9.52 -10.32
C LEU A 133 16.00 8.26 -9.48
N LEU A 134 14.80 8.19 -8.91
CA LEU A 134 14.34 7.02 -8.16
C LEU A 134 14.14 5.81 -9.09
N THR A 135 13.49 6.02 -10.24
CA THR A 135 13.08 4.93 -11.15
C THR A 135 14.27 4.38 -11.93
N VAL A 136 15.16 5.24 -12.43
CA VAL A 136 16.27 4.85 -13.31
C VAL A 136 17.56 4.56 -12.54
N LEU A 137 17.88 5.34 -11.50
CA LEU A 137 19.16 5.21 -10.78
C LEU A 137 19.08 4.26 -9.58
N LEU A 138 17.91 4.19 -8.93
CA LEU A 138 17.70 3.39 -7.72
C LEU A 138 16.77 2.18 -7.95
N GLY A 139 16.20 2.02 -9.16
CA GLY A 139 15.25 0.96 -9.48
C GLY A 139 13.96 1.01 -8.65
N ALA A 140 13.72 2.12 -7.96
CA ALA A 140 12.55 2.35 -7.16
C ALA A 140 11.51 3.03 -8.04
N GLY A 141 10.51 2.27 -8.52
CA GLY A 141 9.28 2.87 -9.04
C GLY A 141 8.60 3.74 -7.98
N ASN A 142 7.40 4.27 -8.27
CA ASN A 142 6.55 4.69 -7.16
C ASN A 142 6.37 3.48 -6.19
N GLU A 143 5.97 3.70 -4.95
CA GLU A 143 5.78 2.64 -3.96
C GLU A 143 4.79 1.54 -4.41
N GLN A 144 4.19 1.66 -5.59
CA GLN A 144 3.14 0.82 -6.13
C GLN A 144 3.51 0.12 -7.45
N VAL A 145 4.74 0.25 -7.98
CA VAL A 145 5.12 -0.36 -9.28
C VAL A 145 6.45 -1.11 -9.20
N TYR A 146 6.48 -2.33 -9.76
CA TYR A 146 7.68 -3.09 -10.08
C TYR A 146 8.05 -2.89 -11.56
N LEU A 147 9.35 -2.76 -11.83
CA LEU A 147 9.89 -2.71 -13.18
C LEU A 147 10.08 -4.14 -13.71
N GLY A 148 9.55 -4.41 -14.90
CA GLY A 148 9.82 -5.62 -15.67
C GLY A 148 10.91 -5.40 -16.72
N HIS A 149 10.95 -6.27 -17.73
CA HIS A 149 11.79 -6.07 -18.91
C HIS A 149 11.29 -4.85 -19.70
N ASP A 150 12.14 -3.84 -19.87
CA ASP A 150 11.81 -2.59 -20.57
C ASP A 150 10.99 -2.85 -21.86
N PRO A 151 9.81 -2.22 -22.06
CA PRO A 151 9.20 -1.12 -21.28
C PRO A 151 8.15 -1.54 -20.22
N TRP A 152 8.21 -2.76 -19.68
CA TRP A 152 7.13 -3.31 -18.86
C TRP A 152 7.08 -2.78 -17.43
N LEU A 153 5.87 -2.43 -16.98
CA LEU A 153 5.56 -2.03 -15.60
C LEU A 153 4.50 -2.95 -15.00
N PHE A 154 4.65 -3.30 -13.73
CA PHE A 154 3.73 -4.16 -12.99
C PHE A 154 3.25 -3.51 -11.71
N TYR A 155 1.94 -3.52 -11.47
CA TYR A 155 1.39 -3.00 -10.23
C TYR A 155 1.75 -3.89 -9.05
N ARG A 156 2.30 -3.28 -7.99
CA ARG A 156 2.83 -3.99 -6.82
C ARG A 156 1.78 -4.88 -6.18
N ALA A 157 0.56 -4.39 -5.99
CA ALA A 157 -0.47 -5.17 -5.32
C ALA A 157 -0.85 -6.44 -6.11
N ASP A 158 -0.78 -6.40 -7.44
CA ASP A 158 -1.03 -7.57 -8.29
C ASP A 158 0.10 -8.59 -8.18
N VAL A 159 1.35 -8.12 -8.14
CA VAL A 159 2.52 -9.00 -7.95
C VAL A 159 2.45 -9.62 -6.56
N ASP A 160 2.24 -8.82 -5.52
CA ASP A 160 2.09 -9.26 -4.13
C ASP A 160 0.89 -10.20 -3.96
N HIS A 161 -0.16 -10.06 -4.78
CA HIS A 161 -1.28 -11.01 -4.83
C HIS A 161 -0.82 -12.37 -5.37
N VAL A 162 -0.07 -12.39 -6.48
CA VAL A 162 0.41 -13.62 -7.12
C VAL A 162 1.42 -14.36 -6.23
N ILE A 163 2.45 -13.67 -5.74
CA ILE A 163 3.52 -14.28 -4.91
C ILE A 163 3.11 -14.44 -3.44
N GLY A 164 2.02 -13.80 -3.05
CA GLY A 164 1.56 -13.75 -1.67
C GLY A 164 0.92 -15.06 -1.20
N PRO A 165 0.62 -15.15 0.12
CA PRO A 165 0.01 -16.35 0.67
C PRO A 165 -1.38 -16.60 0.06
N PRO A 166 -1.87 -17.85 0.08
CA PRO A 166 -3.22 -18.20 -0.36
C PRO A 166 -4.26 -17.34 0.37
N PHE A 167 -5.16 -16.68 -0.35
CA PHE A 167 -6.17 -15.80 0.27
C PHE A 167 -7.33 -16.56 0.92
N LEU A 168 -7.48 -17.86 0.62
CA LEU A 168 -8.43 -18.78 1.26
C LEU A 168 -7.82 -19.58 2.42
N ASP A 169 -6.57 -19.30 2.82
CA ASP A 169 -5.97 -19.94 4.00
C ASP A 169 -6.84 -19.69 5.26
N PRO A 170 -7.34 -20.75 5.93
CA PRO A 170 -8.18 -20.63 7.10
C PRO A 170 -7.55 -19.81 8.24
N VAL A 171 -6.23 -19.91 8.42
CA VAL A 171 -5.51 -19.17 9.47
C VAL A 171 -5.54 -17.67 9.17
N ARG A 172 -5.24 -17.29 7.93
CA ARG A 172 -5.30 -15.91 7.45
C ARG A 172 -6.72 -15.34 7.50
N MET A 173 -7.72 -16.12 7.12
CA MET A 173 -9.13 -15.71 7.19
C MET A 173 -9.56 -15.45 8.63
N LYS A 174 -9.17 -16.32 9.57
CA LYS A 174 -9.43 -16.12 11.01
C LYS A 174 -8.78 -14.83 11.52
N HIS A 175 -7.54 -14.54 11.12
CA HIS A 175 -6.86 -13.31 11.48
C HIS A 175 -7.57 -12.06 10.90
N ARG A 176 -8.03 -12.11 9.64
CA ARG A 176 -8.81 -11.02 9.02
C ARG A 176 -10.14 -10.77 9.75
N LEU A 177 -10.85 -11.82 10.13
CA LEU A 177 -12.08 -11.72 10.91
C LEU A 177 -11.81 -11.07 12.27
N GLN A 178 -10.73 -11.44 12.96
CA GLN A 178 -10.36 -10.85 14.24
C GLN A 178 -9.95 -9.37 14.11
N ALA A 179 -9.27 -9.00 13.03
CA ALA A 179 -8.77 -7.63 12.84
C ALA A 179 -9.86 -6.65 12.38
N SER A 180 -10.80 -7.10 11.53
CA SER A 180 -11.78 -6.22 10.89
C SER A 180 -13.23 -6.45 11.32
N GLY A 181 -13.55 -7.62 11.90
CA GLY A 181 -14.92 -8.02 12.17
C GLY A 181 -15.77 -8.32 10.93
N VAL A 182 -15.20 -8.21 9.72
CA VAL A 182 -15.90 -8.43 8.44
C VAL A 182 -15.74 -9.89 8.00
N GLN A 183 -16.74 -10.43 7.30
CA GLN A 183 -16.69 -11.76 6.67
C GLN A 183 -15.44 -11.88 5.77
N PRO A 184 -14.46 -12.74 6.12
CA PRO A 184 -13.21 -12.83 5.37
C PRO A 184 -13.27 -13.75 4.13
N ASP A 185 -14.32 -14.56 4.00
CA ASP A 185 -14.50 -15.52 2.90
C ASP A 185 -15.14 -14.84 1.68
N PRO A 186 -14.39 -14.62 0.58
CA PRO A 186 -14.94 -13.99 -0.61
C PRO A 186 -16.02 -14.86 -1.28
N ILE A 187 -15.96 -16.19 -1.15
CA ILE A 187 -16.97 -17.09 -1.73
C ILE A 187 -18.32 -16.86 -1.05
N LYS A 188 -18.34 -16.72 0.28
CA LYS A 188 -19.57 -16.44 1.03
C LYS A 188 -20.19 -15.10 0.64
N ALA A 189 -19.36 -14.07 0.47
CA ALA A 189 -19.83 -12.76 0.05
C ALA A 189 -20.46 -12.79 -1.35
N ILE A 190 -19.82 -13.49 -2.30
CA ILE A 190 -20.33 -13.61 -3.67
C ILE A 190 -21.61 -14.46 -3.72
N ALA A 191 -21.67 -15.57 -2.97
CA ALA A 191 -22.85 -16.43 -2.91
C ALA A 191 -24.05 -15.72 -2.25
N ASP A 192 -23.81 -14.92 -1.22
CA ASP A 192 -24.84 -14.06 -0.62
C ASP A 192 -25.34 -13.02 -1.62
N PHE A 193 -24.42 -12.32 -2.30
CA PHE A 193 -24.78 -11.33 -3.32
C PHE A 193 -25.57 -11.95 -4.49
N ARG A 194 -25.17 -13.13 -4.98
CA ARG A 194 -25.94 -13.92 -5.95
C ARG A 194 -27.38 -14.16 -5.47
N SER A 195 -27.55 -14.54 -4.22
CA SER A 195 -28.87 -14.83 -3.65
C SER A 195 -29.74 -13.58 -3.60
N GLN A 196 -29.15 -12.42 -3.27
CA GLN A 196 -29.84 -11.13 -3.30
C GLN A 196 -30.27 -10.71 -4.72
N LEU A 197 -29.45 -10.99 -5.73
CA LEU A 197 -29.77 -10.72 -7.14
C LEU A 197 -30.85 -11.68 -7.66
N ALA A 198 -30.76 -12.97 -7.34
CA ALA A 198 -31.75 -13.98 -7.73
C ALA A 198 -33.14 -13.67 -7.16
N ALA A 199 -33.22 -13.15 -5.93
CA ALA A 199 -34.48 -12.68 -5.34
C ALA A 199 -35.16 -11.55 -6.13
N ARG A 200 -34.42 -10.89 -7.04
CA ARG A 200 -34.90 -9.83 -7.94
C ARG A 200 -35.02 -10.29 -9.39
N GLY A 201 -34.85 -11.59 -9.66
CA GLY A 201 -34.85 -12.14 -11.02
C GLY A 201 -33.63 -11.75 -11.84
N ILE A 202 -32.51 -11.42 -11.19
CA ILE A 202 -31.26 -11.02 -11.85
C ILE A 202 -30.25 -12.17 -11.72
N ASP A 203 -29.72 -12.61 -12.86
CA ASP A 203 -28.66 -13.62 -12.92
C ASP A 203 -27.28 -12.97 -12.69
N LEU A 204 -26.49 -13.52 -11.77
CA LEU A 204 -25.09 -13.13 -11.57
C LEU A 204 -24.17 -14.01 -12.41
N VAL A 205 -23.33 -13.36 -13.23
CA VAL A 205 -22.17 -13.98 -13.90
C VAL A 205 -20.91 -13.34 -13.32
N VAL A 206 -19.98 -14.17 -12.87
CA VAL A 206 -18.69 -13.73 -12.32
C VAL A 206 -17.58 -14.05 -13.32
N LEU A 207 -16.80 -13.02 -13.64
CA LEU A 207 -15.63 -13.07 -14.52
C LEU A 207 -14.35 -12.95 -13.68
N PRO A 208 -13.72 -14.05 -13.25
CA PRO A 208 -12.47 -14.01 -12.49
C PRO A 208 -11.28 -13.66 -13.40
N VAL A 209 -10.96 -12.36 -13.50
CA VAL A 209 -9.82 -11.87 -14.29
C VAL A 209 -8.50 -12.18 -13.58
N SER A 210 -7.64 -12.98 -14.23
CA SER A 210 -6.25 -13.19 -13.81
C SER A 210 -5.46 -11.90 -13.96
N VAL A 211 -4.81 -11.41 -12.92
CA VAL A 211 -4.00 -10.17 -12.98
C VAL A 211 -2.80 -10.28 -13.93
N LYS A 212 -2.34 -9.14 -14.45
CA LYS A 212 -1.19 -9.05 -15.38
C LYS A 212 0.02 -9.92 -15.01
N PRO A 213 0.58 -9.89 -13.78
CA PRO A 213 1.73 -10.72 -13.42
C PRO A 213 1.46 -12.23 -13.40
N SER A 214 0.19 -12.63 -13.36
CA SER A 214 -0.20 -14.05 -13.48
C SER A 214 -0.12 -14.52 -14.93
N THR A 215 -0.31 -13.62 -15.89
CA THR A 215 -0.47 -13.93 -17.31
C THR A 215 0.76 -13.57 -18.14
N GLU A 216 1.44 -12.48 -17.79
CA GLU A 216 2.65 -11.95 -18.44
C GLU A 216 3.85 -12.01 -17.47
N GLY A 217 3.91 -13.06 -16.63
CA GLY A 217 4.94 -13.24 -15.61
C GLY A 217 6.35 -13.38 -16.19
N GLU A 218 6.45 -13.82 -17.44
CA GLU A 218 7.68 -13.88 -18.22
C GLU A 218 8.34 -12.50 -18.43
N MET A 219 7.55 -11.43 -18.42
CA MET A 219 8.05 -10.05 -18.55
C MET A 219 8.49 -9.45 -17.21
N LEU A 220 8.19 -10.11 -16.09
CA LEU A 220 8.80 -9.83 -14.77
C LEU A 220 10.15 -10.52 -14.58
N ALA A 221 10.46 -11.56 -15.36
CA ALA A 221 11.67 -12.35 -15.16
C ALA A 221 12.94 -11.58 -15.56
N VAL A 222 13.83 -11.38 -14.59
CA VAL A 222 15.12 -10.66 -14.76
C VAL A 222 16.14 -11.45 -15.60
N SER A 223 15.97 -12.77 -15.70
CA SER A 223 16.87 -13.68 -16.43
C SER A 223 16.14 -14.44 -17.54
N ASN A 224 16.79 -14.56 -18.71
CA ASN A 224 16.28 -15.35 -19.85
C ASN A 224 16.02 -16.82 -19.49
N ALA A 225 16.76 -17.41 -18.54
CA ALA A 225 16.55 -18.79 -18.10
C ALA A 225 15.23 -18.95 -17.31
N ASN A 226 14.84 -17.94 -16.53
CA ASN A 226 13.61 -17.94 -15.75
C ASN A 226 12.38 -17.59 -16.60
N ARG A 227 12.58 -17.03 -17.81
CA ARG A 227 11.51 -16.62 -18.71
C ARG A 227 10.74 -17.80 -19.29
N THR A 228 11.45 -18.86 -19.68
CA THR A 228 10.84 -20.08 -20.23
C THR A 228 10.01 -20.81 -19.17
N GLU A 229 10.45 -20.81 -17.91
CA GLU A 229 9.70 -21.41 -16.80
C GLU A 229 8.54 -20.52 -16.30
N ALA A 230 8.63 -19.20 -16.48
CA ALA A 230 7.59 -18.24 -16.13
C ALA A 230 6.55 -18.00 -17.25
N SER A 231 6.63 -18.74 -18.36
CA SER A 231 5.70 -18.62 -19.49
C SER A 231 4.32 -19.22 -19.23
N ASP A 232 4.19 -20.04 -18.18
CA ASP A 232 2.91 -20.60 -17.76
C ASP A 232 2.18 -19.63 -16.84
N ALA A 233 0.84 -19.72 -16.80
CA ALA A 233 0.05 -18.88 -15.91
C ALA A 233 0.42 -19.15 -14.44
N LEU A 234 0.74 -18.08 -13.70
CA LEU A 234 1.13 -18.10 -12.29
C LEU A 234 0.02 -17.47 -11.44
N PRO A 235 -1.12 -18.13 -11.19
CA PRO A 235 -2.16 -17.56 -10.33
C PRO A 235 -1.79 -17.69 -8.85
N ASN A 236 -2.43 -16.88 -7.99
CA ASN A 236 -2.36 -17.11 -6.55
C ASN A 236 -2.79 -18.56 -6.22
N PRO A 237 -2.17 -19.26 -5.25
CA PRO A 237 -2.50 -20.66 -4.94
C PRO A 237 -3.98 -20.92 -4.62
N SER A 238 -4.70 -19.92 -4.09
CA SER A 238 -6.14 -20.03 -3.81
C SER A 238 -7.04 -19.83 -5.03
N PHE A 239 -6.53 -19.37 -6.17
CA PHE A 239 -7.38 -18.92 -7.29
C PHE A 239 -8.18 -20.06 -7.94
N ASN A 240 -7.55 -21.22 -8.13
CA ASN A 240 -8.24 -22.39 -8.68
C ASN A 240 -9.26 -22.96 -7.69
N GLU A 241 -8.94 -23.01 -6.39
CA GLU A 241 -9.89 -23.40 -5.35
C GLU A 241 -11.08 -22.42 -5.29
N PHE A 242 -10.81 -21.12 -5.42
CA PHE A 242 -11.81 -20.06 -5.44
C PHE A 242 -12.83 -20.28 -6.57
N LYS A 243 -12.36 -20.50 -7.81
CA LYS A 243 -13.24 -20.81 -8.95
C LYS A 243 -14.08 -22.07 -8.68
N ALA A 244 -13.45 -23.17 -8.30
CA ALA A 244 -14.14 -24.44 -8.03
C ALA A 244 -15.17 -24.33 -6.88
N ARG A 245 -14.92 -23.48 -5.89
CA ARG A 245 -15.87 -23.22 -4.80
C ARG A 245 -17.06 -22.38 -5.25
N LEU A 246 -16.85 -21.37 -6.09
CA LEU A 246 -17.94 -20.58 -6.66
C LEU A 246 -18.88 -21.43 -7.53
N GLU A 247 -18.35 -22.32 -8.36
CA GLU A 247 -19.18 -23.24 -9.15
C GLU A 247 -20.01 -24.17 -8.26
N ARG A 248 -19.44 -24.68 -7.16
CA ARG A 248 -20.16 -25.48 -6.16
C ARG A 248 -21.30 -24.70 -5.49
N GLU A 249 -21.13 -23.39 -5.28
CA GLU A 249 -22.18 -22.47 -4.83
C GLU A 249 -23.18 -22.08 -5.94
N LYS A 250 -23.10 -22.73 -7.11
CA LYS A 250 -23.94 -22.48 -8.29
C LYS A 250 -23.83 -21.05 -8.82
N VAL A 251 -22.70 -20.38 -8.58
CA VAL A 251 -22.38 -19.09 -9.21
C VAL A 251 -21.94 -19.38 -10.65
N ARG A 252 -22.56 -18.68 -11.63
CA ARG A 252 -22.17 -18.82 -13.04
C ARG A 252 -20.82 -18.15 -13.23
N LEU A 253 -19.81 -18.92 -13.64
CA LEU A 253 -18.48 -18.40 -13.96
C LEU A 253 -18.26 -18.34 -15.46
N PHE A 254 -17.55 -17.30 -15.88
CA PHE A 254 -16.93 -17.23 -17.20
C PHE A 254 -15.42 -17.02 -16.97
N ASP A 255 -14.62 -18.06 -17.12
CA ASP A 255 -13.17 -18.01 -16.90
C ASP A 255 -12.45 -17.74 -18.24
N PRO A 256 -11.83 -16.55 -18.42
CA PRO A 256 -11.19 -16.18 -19.68
C PRO A 256 -9.80 -16.80 -19.81
N ALA A 257 -9.20 -17.29 -18.71
CA ALA A 257 -7.80 -17.69 -18.70
C ALA A 257 -7.45 -18.78 -19.73
N PRO A 258 -8.24 -19.86 -19.93
CA PRO A 258 -7.96 -20.87 -20.95
C PRO A 258 -7.94 -20.28 -22.37
N PHE A 259 -8.90 -19.41 -22.70
CA PHE A 259 -9.00 -18.75 -24.01
C PHE A 259 -7.82 -17.80 -24.26
N LEU A 260 -7.42 -17.06 -23.22
CA LEU A 260 -6.28 -16.14 -23.28
C LEU A 260 -4.94 -16.89 -23.41
N MET A 261 -4.80 -18.07 -22.80
CA MET A 261 -3.59 -18.90 -22.94
C MET A 261 -3.47 -19.51 -24.33
N GLU A 262 -4.58 -19.96 -24.94
CA GLU A 262 -4.56 -20.57 -26.27
C GLU A 262 -4.18 -19.55 -27.36
N ARG A 263 -4.68 -18.31 -27.28
CA ARG A 263 -4.35 -17.22 -28.22
C ARG A 263 -3.09 -16.44 -27.89
N GLY A 264 -2.65 -16.42 -26.62
CA GLY A 264 -1.47 -15.69 -26.14
C GLY A 264 -0.15 -16.11 -26.80
N ARG A 265 -0.14 -17.21 -27.57
CA ARG A 265 0.98 -17.60 -28.44
C ARG A 265 1.31 -16.57 -29.53
N ASN A 266 0.41 -15.63 -29.84
CA ASN A 266 0.55 -14.66 -30.94
C ASN A 266 0.70 -13.20 -30.48
N GLY A 267 0.77 -12.92 -29.18
CA GLY A 267 0.98 -11.55 -28.68
C GLY A 267 0.61 -11.34 -27.20
N HIS A 268 1.00 -10.18 -26.66
CA HIS A 268 0.73 -9.79 -25.27
C HIS A 268 -0.76 -9.52 -25.04
N ARG A 269 -1.25 -9.87 -23.84
CA ARG A 269 -2.66 -9.74 -23.43
C ARG A 269 -2.94 -8.44 -22.68
N TYR A 270 -1.90 -7.88 -22.07
CA TYR A 270 -1.94 -6.65 -21.27
C TYR A 270 -1.15 -5.52 -21.93
N LEU A 271 -1.51 -4.28 -21.60
CA LEU A 271 -0.72 -3.10 -21.94
C LEU A 271 0.61 -3.11 -21.17
N GLU A 272 1.69 -2.64 -21.79
CA GLU A 272 3.05 -2.74 -21.22
C GLU A 272 3.23 -1.91 -19.94
N THR A 273 2.68 -0.69 -19.92
CA THR A 273 2.85 0.31 -18.85
C THR A 273 1.59 0.54 -18.01
N ASP A 274 0.54 -0.25 -18.24
CA ASP A 274 -0.76 -0.13 -17.59
C ASP A 274 -1.23 -1.50 -17.03
N THR A 275 -2.20 -1.50 -16.11
CA THR A 275 -2.75 -2.71 -15.48
C THR A 275 -3.85 -3.39 -16.29
N HIS A 276 -4.38 -2.72 -17.32
CA HIS A 276 -5.51 -3.20 -18.11
C HIS A 276 -5.08 -4.07 -19.29
N TRP A 277 -6.04 -4.89 -19.73
CA TRP A 277 -5.97 -5.63 -20.99
C TRP A 277 -5.78 -4.70 -22.18
N ARG A 278 -5.17 -5.24 -23.24
CA ARG A 278 -5.22 -4.58 -24.54
C ARG A 278 -6.66 -4.60 -25.08
N PRO A 279 -7.08 -3.61 -25.88
CA PRO A 279 -8.43 -3.56 -26.43
C PRO A 279 -8.85 -4.85 -27.16
N GLU A 280 -7.92 -5.46 -27.90
CA GLU A 280 -8.16 -6.70 -28.64
C GLU A 280 -8.43 -7.88 -27.68
N THR A 281 -7.74 -7.92 -26.54
CA THR A 281 -8.00 -8.90 -25.48
C THR A 281 -9.40 -8.70 -24.89
N MET A 282 -9.80 -7.44 -24.65
CA MET A 282 -11.12 -7.12 -24.12
C MET A 282 -12.24 -7.52 -25.08
N GLU A 283 -12.08 -7.24 -26.38
CA GLU A 283 -13.05 -7.58 -27.43
C GLU A 283 -13.26 -9.10 -27.49
N VAL A 284 -12.16 -9.87 -27.47
CA VAL A 284 -12.20 -11.34 -27.52
C VAL A 284 -12.85 -11.96 -26.28
N VAL A 285 -12.67 -11.35 -25.11
CA VAL A 285 -13.31 -11.83 -23.88
C VAL A 285 -14.79 -11.44 -23.83
N ALA A 286 -15.20 -10.39 -24.54
CA ALA A 286 -16.58 -9.93 -24.59
C ALA A 286 -17.45 -10.73 -25.58
N GLU A 287 -16.87 -11.27 -26.65
CA GLU A 287 -17.49 -12.19 -27.62
C GLU A 287 -17.86 -13.55 -27.01
#